data_AF-A0A3D0CXM1-F1
#
_entry.id   AF-A0A3D0CXM1-F1
#
_cell.length_a   1.000
_cell.length_b   1.000
_cell.length_c   1.000
_cell.angle_alpha   90.00
_cell.angle_beta   90.00
_cell.angle_gamma   90.00
#
_symmetry.space_group_name_H-M   'P 1'
#
loop_
_entity.id
_entity.type
_entity.pdbx_description
1 polymer ?
#
loop_
_entity_poly.entity_id
_entity_poly.type
_entity_poly.pdbx_seq_one_letter_code
_entity_poly.pdbx_strand_id
1 'polypeptide(L)'
;MHSREEVEVTIMEHTLTLEVPEEVYEPLAETARQRGSTPEELAVELLMTAIHYATNDPVDNFIGAFRSSVPDWADQHDTYLGQAVMKSIHDAGDEGP
;
A
#
# COMPACT_ATOMS: atom_id res chain seq x y z
N MET A 1 24.77 28.24 30.09
CA MET A 1 23.33 28.14 29.79
C MET A 1 23.18 28.17 28.28
N HIS A 2 23.01 27.01 27.64
CA HIS A 2 22.63 26.94 26.23
C HIS A 2 21.11 26.80 26.20
N SER A 3 20.45 27.89 25.82
CA SER A 3 19.01 27.92 25.60
C SER A 3 18.67 26.97 24.45
N ARG A 4 17.80 25.99 24.71
CA ARG A 4 17.16 25.19 23.65
C ARG A 4 16.17 26.11 22.93
N GLU A 5 16.36 26.31 21.63
CA GLU A 5 15.28 26.79 20.76
C GLU A 5 14.17 25.73 20.76
N GLU A 6 13.01 26.09 21.30
CA GLU A 6 11.78 25.36 21.08
C GLU A 6 11.36 25.65 19.62
N VAL A 7 11.45 24.63 18.77
CA VAL A 7 10.90 24.69 17.41
C VAL A 7 9.39 24.56 17.54
N GLU A 8 8.69 25.68 17.43
CA GLU A 8 7.23 25.73 17.36
C GLU A 8 6.78 25.19 15.99
N VAL A 9 6.33 23.94 15.96
CA VAL A 9 5.71 23.34 14.77
C VAL A 9 4.28 23.86 14.68
N THR A 10 4.05 24.86 13.83
CA THR A 10 2.69 25.33 13.53
C THR A 10 1.99 24.29 12.65
N ILE A 11 1.07 23.51 13.22
CA ILE A 11 0.16 22.64 12.47
C ILE A 11 -0.84 23.51 11.71
N MET A 12 -0.65 23.63 10.39
CA MET A 12 -1.61 24.30 9.50
C MET A 12 -2.72 23.30 9.15
N GLU A 13 -3.79 23.31 9.93
CA GLU A 13 -4.98 22.50 9.67
C GLU A 13 -5.92 23.20 8.69
N HIS A 14 -6.54 22.42 7.81
CA HIS A 14 -7.54 22.90 6.86
C HIS A 14 -8.84 22.12 7.05
N THR A 15 -9.98 22.82 7.01
CA THR A 15 -11.30 22.21 7.11
C THR A 15 -11.83 21.87 5.73
N LEU A 16 -12.25 20.61 5.55
CA LEU A 16 -12.90 20.12 4.34
C LEU A 16 -14.31 19.62 4.71
N THR A 17 -15.33 20.09 3.98
CA THR A 17 -16.70 19.59 4.11
C THR A 17 -17.02 18.69 2.93
N LEU A 18 -17.53 17.50 3.21
CA LEU A 18 -17.79 16.46 2.21
C LEU A 18 -19.26 16.04 2.26
N GLU A 19 -19.91 16.06 1.11
CA GLU A 19 -21.21 15.39 0.91
C GLU A 19 -20.91 13.94 0.51
N VAL A 20 -21.15 13.00 1.42
CA VAL A 20 -20.82 11.58 1.24
C VAL A 20 -22.11 10.79 0.97
N PRO A 21 -22.21 10.01 -0.11
CA PRO A 21 -23.36 9.13 -0.33
C PRO A 21 -23.56 8.14 0.83
N GLU A 22 -24.82 7.84 1.16
CA GLU A 22 -25.17 6.94 2.28
C GLU A 22 -24.48 5.58 2.17
N GLU A 23 -24.42 5.02 0.96
CA GLU A 23 -23.77 3.74 0.64
C GLU A 23 -22.27 3.70 0.98
N VAL A 24 -21.62 4.86 1.11
CA VAL A 24 -20.22 5.00 1.52
C VAL A 24 -20.14 5.37 3.01
N TYR A 25 -21.04 6.22 3.48
CA TYR A 25 -21.06 6.67 4.87
C TYR A 25 -21.34 5.53 5.86
N GLU A 26 -22.33 4.67 5.58
CA GLU A 26 -22.67 3.53 6.45
C GLU A 26 -21.47 2.59 6.70
N PRO A 27 -20.77 2.07 5.67
CA PRO A 27 -19.57 1.26 5.87
C PRO A 27 -18.46 1.98 6.61
N LEU A 28 -18.25 3.27 6.33
CA LEU A 28 -17.23 4.10 6.99
C LEU A 28 -17.52 4.20 8.49
N ALA A 29 -18.76 4.55 8.85
CA ALA A 29 -19.17 4.71 10.24
C ALA A 29 -19.12 3.39 11.01
N GLU A 30 -19.53 2.28 10.39
CA GLU A 30 -19.44 0.96 10.99
C GLU A 30 -17.99 0.55 11.26
N THR A 31 -17.11 0.78 10.27
CA THR A 31 -15.68 0.46 10.39
C THR A 31 -15.01 1.29 11.48
N ALA A 32 -15.32 2.59 11.54
CA ALA A 32 -14.80 3.49 12.57
C ALA A 32 -15.24 3.04 13.96
N ARG A 33 -16.53 2.72 14.12
CA ARG A 33 -17.08 2.20 15.38
C ARG A 33 -16.37 0.94 15.85
N GLN A 34 -16.10 -0.02 14.95
CA GLN A 34 -15.38 -1.25 15.29
C GLN A 34 -13.94 -0.99 15.74
N ARG A 35 -13.31 0.09 15.27
CA ARG A 35 -11.96 0.52 15.65
C ARG A 35 -11.94 1.44 16.88
N GLY A 36 -13.09 1.90 17.34
CA GLY A 36 -13.20 2.87 18.44
C GLY A 36 -12.83 4.30 18.03
N SER A 37 -12.92 4.63 16.74
CA SER A 37 -12.70 5.97 16.18
C SER A 37 -14.01 6.59 15.69
N THR A 38 -14.00 7.89 15.39
CA THR A 38 -15.12 8.54 14.69
C THR A 38 -15.02 8.34 13.16
N PRO A 39 -16.14 8.49 12.42
CA PRO A 39 -16.11 8.44 10.96
C PRO A 39 -15.16 9.47 10.35
N GLU A 40 -15.06 10.67 10.94
CA GLU A 40 -14.19 11.76 10.49
C GLU A 40 -12.71 11.42 10.65
N GLU A 41 -12.32 10.84 11.80
CA GLU A 41 -10.94 10.40 12.04
C GLU A 41 -10.52 9.34 11.01
N LEU A 42 -11.39 8.36 10.77
CA LEU A 42 -11.13 7.31 9.78
C LEU A 42 -11.11 7.89 8.34
N ALA A 43 -11.98 8.84 8.02
CA ALA A 43 -11.98 9.50 6.71
C ALA A 43 -10.67 10.26 6.45
N VAL A 44 -10.15 10.96 7.46
CA VAL A 44 -8.86 11.65 7.37
C VAL A 44 -7.71 10.65 7.17
N GLU A 45 -7.68 9.55 7.93
CA GLU A 45 -6.67 8.49 7.78
C GLU A 45 -6.68 7.89 6.36
N LEU A 46 -7.87 7.55 5.85
CA LEU A 46 -8.03 7.00 4.51
C LEU A 46 -7.64 8.01 3.43
N LEU A 47 -7.99 9.29 3.59
CA LEU A 47 -7.62 10.35 2.67
C LEU A 47 -6.10 10.57 2.65
N MET A 48 -5.45 10.60 3.82
CA MET A 48 -3.99 10.70 3.93
C MET A 48 -3.31 9.52 3.24
N THR A 49 -3.82 8.31 3.45
CA THR A 49 -3.30 7.08 2.83
C THR A 49 -3.44 7.13 1.31
N ALA A 50 -4.62 7.50 0.81
CA ALA A 50 -4.87 7.61 -0.62
C ALA A 50 -3.96 8.65 -1.30
N ILE A 51 -3.78 9.82 -0.67
CA ILE A 51 -2.86 10.85 -1.17
C ILE A 51 -1.41 10.38 -1.09
N HIS A 52 -1.01 9.68 -0.03
CA HIS A 52 0.34 9.14 0.08
C HIS A 52 0.66 8.19 -1.07
N TYR A 53 -0.22 7.23 -1.37
CA TYR A 53 -0.05 6.33 -2.51
C TYR A 53 -0.11 7.04 -3.86
N ALA A 54 -0.99 8.04 -4.01
CA ALA A 54 -1.09 8.80 -5.25
C ALA A 54 0.15 9.67 -5.53
N THR A 55 0.83 10.14 -4.48
CA THR A 55 2.01 11.03 -4.58
C THR A 55 3.33 10.29 -4.50
N ASN A 56 3.35 9.14 -3.81
CA ASN A 56 4.51 8.28 -3.64
C ASN A 56 4.13 6.88 -4.10
N ASP A 57 3.95 6.71 -5.41
CA ASP A 57 3.81 5.37 -5.98
C ASP A 57 5.12 4.61 -5.71
N PRO A 58 5.12 3.62 -4.80
CA PRO A 58 6.34 2.92 -4.40
C PRO A 58 6.88 2.03 -5.52
N VAL A 59 6.10 1.81 -6.59
CA VAL A 59 6.47 0.99 -7.74
C VAL A 59 6.69 1.76 -9.03
N ASP A 60 6.48 3.08 -9.03
CA ASP A 60 6.78 3.95 -10.18
C ASP A 60 8.25 3.83 -10.60
N ASN A 61 9.18 3.83 -9.63
CA ASN A 61 10.61 3.60 -9.87
C ASN A 61 10.95 2.19 -10.36
N PHE A 62 10.02 1.22 -10.24
CA PHE A 62 10.22 -0.15 -10.72
C PHE A 62 9.69 -0.36 -12.14
N ILE A 63 8.92 0.60 -12.70
CA ILE A 63 8.45 0.55 -14.09
C ILE A 63 9.66 0.59 -15.03
N GLY A 64 9.94 -0.54 -15.69
CA GLY A 64 11.07 -0.68 -16.60
C GLY A 64 12.45 -0.80 -15.92
N ALA A 65 12.52 -0.84 -14.59
CA ALA A 65 13.78 -1.01 -13.86
C ALA A 65 14.37 -2.42 -14.05
N PHE A 66 13.51 -3.42 -14.26
CA PHE A 66 13.93 -4.80 -14.49
C PHE A 66 14.07 -5.09 -15.98
N ARG A 67 15.31 -5.23 -16.43
CA ARG A 67 15.62 -5.74 -17.77
C ARG A 67 15.74 -7.26 -17.68
N SER A 68 14.72 -7.96 -18.16
CA SER A 68 14.76 -9.41 -18.32
C SER A 68 15.26 -9.75 -19.74
N SER A 69 16.09 -10.79 -19.86
CA SER A 69 16.40 -11.41 -21.15
C SER A 69 15.28 -12.32 -21.65
N VAL A 70 14.20 -12.48 -20.86
CA VAL A 70 13.01 -13.26 -21.21
C VAL A 70 11.97 -12.28 -21.80
N PRO A 71 11.70 -12.33 -23.11
CA PRO A 71 10.94 -11.30 -23.83
C PRO A 71 9.47 -11.16 -23.40
N ASP A 72 8.89 -12.23 -22.87
CA ASP A 72 7.46 -12.42 -22.59
C ASP A 72 7.19 -12.69 -21.11
N TRP A 73 8.15 -12.37 -20.23
CA TRP A 73 8.07 -12.70 -18.81
C TRP A 73 6.84 -12.10 -18.11
N ALA A 74 6.40 -10.91 -18.53
CA ALA A 74 5.22 -10.25 -17.96
C ALA A 74 3.92 -10.98 -18.36
N ASP A 75 3.85 -11.52 -19.57
CA ASP A 75 2.67 -12.20 -20.12
C ASP A 75 2.61 -13.68 -19.73
N GLN A 76 3.76 -14.30 -19.46
CA GLN A 76 3.90 -15.73 -19.15
C GLN A 76 4.37 -15.99 -17.72
N HIS A 77 4.23 -15.01 -16.82
CA HIS A 77 4.78 -15.09 -15.47
C HIS A 77 4.26 -16.31 -14.69
N ASP A 78 2.96 -16.62 -14.80
CA ASP A 78 2.35 -17.78 -14.16
C ASP A 78 2.95 -19.11 -14.67
N THR A 79 3.24 -19.20 -15.97
CA THR A 79 3.89 -20.37 -16.58
C THR A 79 5.29 -20.57 -16.03
N TYR A 80 6.09 -19.51 -15.95
CA TYR A 80 7.46 -19.57 -15.43
C TYR A 80 7.50 -19.89 -13.93
N LEU A 81 6.61 -19.29 -13.14
CA LEU A 81 6.45 -19.63 -11.72
C LEU A 81 6.07 -21.10 -11.54
N GLY A 82 5.12 -21.61 -12.33
CA GLY A 82 4.72 -23.01 -12.29
C GLY A 82 5.86 -23.97 -12.62
N GLN A 83 6.67 -23.65 -13.64
CA GLN A 83 7.86 -24.44 -13.99
C GLN A 83 8.91 -24.43 -12.89
N ALA A 84 9.15 -23.28 -12.25
CA ALA A 84 10.11 -23.16 -11.15
C ALA A 84 9.70 -24.02 -9.95
N VAL A 85 8.42 -23.98 -9.57
CA VAL A 85 7.87 -24.81 -8.48
C VAL A 85 7.99 -26.30 -8.81
N MET A 86 7.61 -26.70 -10.03
CA MET A 86 7.70 -28.11 -10.44
C MET A 86 9.15 -28.61 -10.43
N LYS A 87 10.08 -27.76 -10.88
CA LYS A 87 11.52 -28.06 -10.85
C LYS A 87 12.04 -28.20 -9.41
N SER A 88 11.66 -27.30 -8.50
CA SER A 88 12.06 -27.41 -7.10
C SER A 88 11.55 -28.68 -6.42
N ILE A 89 10.33 -29.12 -6.75
CA ILE A 89 9.77 -30.37 -6.23
C ILE A 89 10.52 -31.59 -6.81
N HIS A 90 10.90 -31.53 -8.08
CA HIS A 90 11.68 -32.58 -8.71
C HIS A 90 13.11 -32.67 -8.14
N ASP A 91 13.79 -31.53 -8.00
CA ASP A 91 15.15 -31.45 -7.45
C ASP A 91 15.18 -31.86 -5.96
N ALA A 92 14.14 -31.56 -5.17
CA ALA A 92 14.01 -32.01 -3.78
C ALA A 92 13.65 -33.51 -3.63
N GLY A 93 13.18 -34.15 -4.71
CA GLY A 93 12.90 -35.58 -4.76
C GLY A 93 14.10 -36.45 -5.17
N ASP A 94 15.15 -35.85 -5.73
CA ASP A 94 16.35 -36.52 -6.23
C ASP A 94 17.52 -36.54 -5.21
N GLU A 95 17.36 -35.88 -4.05
CA GLU A 95 18.24 -36.00 -2.87
C GLU A 95 17.73 -37.06 -1.86
N GLY A 96 17.33 -38.23 -2.36
CA GLY A 96 17.10 -39.42 -1.52
C GLY A 96 18.37 -40.29 -1.40
N PRO A 97 18.68 -40.87 -0.22
CA PRO A 97 19.91 -41.66 0.00
C PRO A 97 19.99 -42.96 -0.82
#